data_AF-G7DZ62-F1
#
_entry.id   AF-G7DZ62-F1
#
_cell.length_a   1.000
_cell.length_b   1.000
_cell.length_c   1.000
_cell.angle_alpha   90.00
_cell.angle_beta   90.00
_cell.angle_gamma   90.00
#
_symmetry.space_group_name_H-M   'P 1'
#
loop_
_entity.id
_entity.type
_entity.pdbx_description
1 polymer ?
#
loop_
_entity_poly.entity_id
_entity_poly.type
_entity_poly.pdbx_seq_one_letter_code
_entity_poly.pdbx_strand_id
1 'polypeptide(L)'
;MDLTFSDGTRVTSSLVEDVIRMKTAPPSRLRFIAGHASPWPYKAAGILGIGFDRVKDGVQIPAMAHLAWKQHAIPESVLTVRIDKGVGLGPSRVLPSTTFVGLTDIAERPMWFIDVLMPRQFCNGSALIDTARSNLALPELSLSAVQGLDTRRLLR
;
A
#
# COMPACT_ATOMS: atom_id res chain seq x y z
N MET A 1 7.44 9.02 19.43
CA MET A 1 6.50 7.95 19.04
C MET A 1 7.24 6.93 18.19
N ASP A 2 7.13 5.64 18.49
CA ASP A 2 7.72 4.61 17.62
C ASP A 2 6.70 4.14 16.56
N LEU A 3 7.18 4.01 15.32
CA LEU A 3 6.48 3.39 14.20
C LEU A 3 7.20 2.11 13.81
N THR A 4 6.45 1.09 13.40
CA THR A 4 7.01 -0.13 12.78
C THR A 4 6.34 -0.32 11.43
N PHE A 5 7.15 -0.43 10.37
CA PHE A 5 6.68 -0.71 9.02
C PHE A 5 6.47 -2.22 8.79
N SER A 6 5.85 -2.61 7.68
CA SER A 6 5.51 -4.01 7.36
C SER A 6 6.74 -4.91 7.14
N ASP A 7 7.91 -4.32 6.92
CA ASP A 7 9.21 -4.98 6.83
C ASP A 7 9.95 -5.07 8.17
N GLY A 8 9.33 -4.59 9.26
CA GLY A 8 9.91 -4.58 10.60
C GLY A 8 10.79 -3.36 10.91
N THR A 9 11.00 -2.45 9.94
CA THR A 9 11.77 -1.22 10.17
C THR A 9 11.10 -0.37 11.25
N ARG A 10 11.87 -0.01 12.27
CA ARG A 10 11.41 0.86 13.37
C ARG A 10 11.90 2.28 13.16
N VAL A 11 11.02 3.24 13.40
CA VAL A 11 11.30 4.66 13.25
C VAL A 11 10.82 5.41 14.47
N THR A 12 11.71 6.15 15.12
CA THR A 12 11.34 7.11 16.14
C THR A 12 10.86 8.37 15.45
N SER A 13 9.71 8.87 15.87
CA SER A 13 8.98 9.87 15.12
C SER A 13 8.24 10.87 15.98
N SER A 14 7.98 12.03 15.38
CA SER A 14 7.17 13.12 15.90
C SER A 14 6.13 13.51 14.86
N LEU A 15 4.95 13.92 15.33
CA LEU A 15 3.95 14.51 14.47
C LEU A 15 4.41 15.92 14.07
N VAL A 16 4.48 16.20 12.78
CA VAL A 16 4.83 17.50 12.23
C VAL A 16 3.74 17.92 11.24
N GLU A 17 3.53 19.22 11.08
CA GLU A 17 2.69 19.77 10.03
C GLU A 17 3.56 20.56 9.07
N ASP A 18 3.50 20.22 7.78
CA ASP A 18 4.25 20.94 6.74
C ASP A 18 3.49 20.92 5.40
N VAL A 19 3.95 21.73 4.45
CA VAL A 19 3.37 21.82 3.11
C VAL A 19 3.95 20.73 2.22
N ILE A 20 3.11 19.81 1.76
CA ILE A 20 3.49 18.85 0.72
C ILE A 20 3.01 19.40 -0.62
N ARG A 21 3.93 19.41 -1.59
CA ARG A 21 3.65 19.78 -2.98
C ARG A 21 3.70 18.52 -3.83
N MET A 22 2.55 18.14 -4.38
CA MET A 22 2.48 17.06 -5.37
C MET A 22 2.42 17.66 -6.77
N LYS A 23 3.01 17.01 -7.77
CA LYS A 23 3.10 17.54 -9.13
C LYS A 23 1.73 17.84 -9.75
N THR A 24 0.71 17.09 -9.38
CA THR A 24 -0.63 17.13 -9.95
C THR A 24 -1.69 17.70 -9.00
N ALA A 25 -1.29 18.20 -7.82
CA ALA A 25 -2.21 18.77 -6.85
C ALA A 25 -1.75 20.17 -6.40
N PRO A 26 -2.67 21.08 -6.07
CA PRO A 26 -2.31 22.31 -5.37
C PRO A 26 -1.52 22.01 -4.07
N PRO A 27 -0.64 22.93 -3.63
CA PRO A 27 0.08 22.79 -2.38
C PRO A 27 -0.88 22.67 -1.20
N SER A 28 -0.58 21.74 -0.31
CA SER A 28 -1.47 21.41 0.79
C SER A 28 -0.71 21.26 2.10
N ARG A 29 -1.21 21.87 3.17
CA ARG A 29 -0.69 21.65 4.53
C ARG A 29 -1.15 20.31 5.03
N LEU A 30 -0.21 19.41 5.28
CA LEU A 30 -0.46 18.06 5.72
C LEU A 30 0.24 17.82 7.06
N ARG A 31 -0.49 17.23 7.99
CA ARG A 31 0.11 16.63 9.18
C ARG A 31 0.65 15.26 8.77
N PHE A 32 1.96 15.08 8.88
CA PHE A 32 2.60 13.79 8.65
C PHE A 32 3.54 13.47 9.79
N ILE A 33 3.95 12.21 9.82
CA ILE A 33 4.87 11.74 10.83
C ILE A 33 6.29 11.92 10.29
N ALA A 34 7.02 12.89 10.84
CA ALA A 34 8.44 13.02 10.59
C ALA A 34 9.15 12.00 11.47
N GLY A 35 9.81 11.04 10.85
CA GLY A 35 10.50 9.96 11.53
C GLY A 35 11.97 9.93 11.16
N HIS A 36 12.83 9.65 12.14
CA HIS A 36 14.23 9.37 11.93
C HIS A 36 14.51 7.90 12.25
N ALA A 37 15.19 7.20 11.34
CA ALA A 37 15.73 5.88 11.59
C ALA A 37 17.23 5.91 11.33
N SER A 38 17.99 5.32 12.24
CA SER A 38 19.44 5.18 12.09
C SER A 38 19.83 3.73 12.39
N PRO A 39 20.31 2.95 11.41
CA PRO A 39 20.48 3.32 10.00
C PRO A 39 19.14 3.43 9.24
N TRP A 40 19.08 4.30 8.23
CA TRP A 40 17.93 4.39 7.32
C TRP A 40 18.02 3.30 6.24
N PRO A 41 17.09 2.32 6.19
CA PRO A 41 17.27 1.13 5.37
C PRO A 41 16.82 1.30 3.92
N TYR A 42 16.24 2.45 3.56
CA TYR A 42 15.68 2.69 2.22
C TYR A 42 16.57 3.62 1.40
N LYS A 43 16.56 3.44 0.08
CA LYS A 43 17.23 4.39 -0.85
C LYS A 43 16.47 5.72 -0.98
N ALA A 44 15.16 5.73 -0.72
CA ALA A 44 14.34 6.93 -0.76
C ALA A 44 14.61 7.82 0.45
N ALA A 45 14.42 9.14 0.35
CA ALA A 45 14.62 10.07 1.47
C ALA A 45 13.52 9.98 2.55
N GLY A 46 12.40 9.33 2.26
CA GLY A 46 11.28 9.19 3.17
C GLY A 46 10.26 8.18 2.64
N ILE A 47 9.24 7.92 3.45
CA ILE A 47 8.13 7.02 3.11
C ILE A 47 6.83 7.81 3.11
N LEU A 48 6.03 7.61 2.07
CA LEU A 48 4.66 8.07 2.02
C LEU A 48 3.71 6.87 2.14
N GLY A 49 2.95 6.81 3.22
CA GLY A 49 1.91 5.79 3.39
C GLY A 49 0.68 6.07 2.54
N ILE A 50 0.26 5.09 1.73
CA ILE A 50 -0.97 5.12 0.92
C ILE A 50 -2.06 4.20 1.50
N GLY A 51 -2.00 3.96 2.81
CA GLY A 51 -3.00 3.17 3.55
C GLY A 51 -4.25 3.97 3.86
N PHE A 52 -5.06 3.43 4.75
CA PHE A 52 -6.27 4.07 5.27
C PHE A 52 -5.95 5.18 6.26
N ASP A 53 -6.95 6.02 6.54
CA ASP A 53 -6.93 6.94 7.68
C ASP A 53 -6.54 6.19 8.94
N ARG A 54 -5.68 6.80 9.76
CA ARG A 54 -5.26 6.23 11.03
C ARG A 54 -5.58 7.18 12.15
N VAL A 55 -6.00 6.62 13.28
CA VAL A 55 -6.02 7.34 14.54
C VAL A 55 -4.83 6.84 15.35
N LYS A 56 -3.96 7.76 15.77
CA LYS A 56 -2.85 7.44 16.68
C LYS A 56 -2.76 8.51 17.75
N ASP A 57 -2.77 8.08 19.00
CA ASP A 57 -2.72 8.95 20.19
C ASP A 57 -3.80 10.06 20.15
N GLY A 58 -5.01 9.72 19.71
CA GLY A 58 -6.14 10.65 19.58
C GLY A 58 -6.06 11.59 18.37
N VAL A 59 -4.99 11.54 17.59
CA VAL A 59 -4.82 12.34 16.38
C VAL A 59 -5.24 11.55 15.15
N GLN A 60 -6.19 12.10 14.38
CA GLN A 60 -6.52 11.58 13.06
C GLN A 60 -5.45 12.00 12.05
N ILE A 61 -4.87 11.02 11.39
CA ILE A 61 -3.89 11.15 10.32
C ILE A 61 -4.59 10.66 9.04
N PRO A 62 -5.11 11.58 8.20
CA PRO A 62 -5.83 11.20 7.00
C PRO A 62 -4.90 10.54 5.98
N ALA A 63 -5.43 9.57 5.24
CA ALA A 63 -4.77 9.02 4.07
C ALA A 63 -4.53 10.13 3.01
N MET A 64 -3.46 9.99 2.23
CA MET A 64 -3.13 10.96 1.18
C MET A 64 -4.26 11.12 0.15
N ALA A 65 -4.92 10.03 -0.24
CA ALA A 65 -6.05 10.06 -1.17
C ALA A 65 -7.22 10.89 -0.61
N HIS A 66 -7.59 10.62 0.64
CA HIS A 66 -8.68 11.31 1.33
C HIS A 66 -8.40 12.81 1.44
N LEU A 67 -7.16 13.16 1.74
CA LEU A 67 -6.71 14.53 1.88
C LEU A 67 -6.71 15.29 0.55
N ALA A 68 -6.19 14.68 -0.52
CA ALA A 68 -6.22 15.25 -1.86
C ALA A 68 -7.67 15.46 -2.34
N TRP A 69 -8.57 14.50 -2.05
CA TRP A 69 -9.99 14.62 -2.37
C TRP A 69 -10.68 15.75 -1.59
N LYS A 70 -10.44 15.85 -0.27
CA LYS A 70 -10.97 16.94 0.57
C LYS A 70 -10.52 18.34 0.12
N GLN A 71 -9.40 18.42 -0.57
CA GLN A 71 -8.85 19.67 -1.10
C GLN A 71 -9.22 19.92 -2.56
N HIS A 72 -10.13 19.11 -3.12
CA HIS A 72 -10.56 19.17 -4.52
C HIS A 72 -9.40 19.01 -5.51
N ALA A 73 -8.30 18.38 -5.12
CA ALA A 73 -7.16 18.10 -5.99
C ALA A 73 -7.40 16.88 -6.89
N ILE A 74 -8.26 15.95 -6.45
CA ILE A 74 -8.72 14.78 -7.20
C ILE A 74 -10.25 14.65 -7.03
N PRO A 75 -10.97 14.10 -8.03
CA PRO A 75 -12.43 14.02 -8.00
C PRO A 75 -12.95 13.04 -6.93
N GLU A 76 -12.17 12.01 -6.61
CA GLU A 76 -12.53 10.93 -5.69
C GLU A 76 -11.34 10.54 -4.83
N SER A 77 -11.58 10.02 -3.62
CA SER A 77 -10.55 9.51 -2.72
C SER A 77 -10.04 8.11 -3.16
N VAL A 78 -9.54 8.02 -4.40
CA VAL A 78 -9.05 6.79 -5.03
C VAL A 78 -7.61 6.97 -5.50
N LEU A 79 -6.79 5.94 -5.31
CA LEU A 79 -5.43 5.85 -5.83
C LEU A 79 -5.27 4.56 -6.62
N THR A 80 -4.62 4.65 -7.78
CA THR A 80 -4.27 3.50 -8.61
C THR A 80 -2.76 3.34 -8.66
N VAL A 81 -2.26 2.16 -8.32
CA VAL A 81 -0.84 1.82 -8.44
C VAL A 81 -0.63 0.95 -9.68
N ARG A 82 0.32 1.35 -10.52
CA ARG A 82 0.76 0.59 -11.69
C ARG A 82 2.27 0.42 -11.64
N ILE A 83 2.74 -0.81 -11.80
CA ILE A 83 4.17 -1.15 -11.85
C ILE A 83 4.48 -1.70 -13.24
N ASP A 84 5.15 -0.90 -14.05
CA ASP A 84 5.60 -1.31 -15.38
C ASP A 84 6.98 -1.98 -15.30
N LYS A 85 7.10 -3.22 -15.77
CA LYS A 85 8.39 -3.86 -16.04
C LYS A 85 8.87 -3.36 -17.39
N GLY A 86 9.79 -2.39 -17.38
CA GLY A 86 10.11 -1.48 -18.48
C GLY A 86 10.06 -2.01 -19.92
N VAL A 87 9.32 -1.31 -20.79
CA VAL A 87 9.77 -0.64 -22.03
C VAL A 87 8.75 0.47 -22.30
N GLY A 88 9.14 1.73 -22.17
CA GLY A 88 8.37 2.91 -22.59
C GLY A 88 7.11 3.24 -21.76
N LEU A 89 6.97 4.50 -21.37
CA LEU A 89 5.69 5.09 -20.95
C LEU A 89 4.76 5.18 -22.17
N GLY A 90 4.34 4.02 -22.71
CA GLY A 90 3.33 3.95 -23.74
C GLY A 90 1.98 4.44 -23.20
N PRO A 91 1.07 4.94 -24.07
CA PRO A 91 -0.23 5.42 -23.64
C PRO A 91 -0.95 4.36 -22.81
N SER A 92 -1.45 4.80 -21.65
CA SER A 92 -2.15 3.98 -20.67
C SER A 92 -3.24 3.15 -21.35
N ARG A 93 -3.10 1.82 -21.32
CA ARG A 93 -4.19 0.91 -21.61
C ARG A 93 -4.60 0.27 -20.29
N VAL A 94 -5.69 0.77 -19.70
CA VAL A 94 -6.46 -0.07 -18.78
C VAL A 94 -6.90 -1.26 -19.63
N LEU A 95 -6.53 -2.48 -19.22
CA LEU A 95 -6.97 -3.67 -19.92
C LEU A 95 -8.52 -3.69 -19.92
N PRO A 96 -9.18 -4.20 -20.97
CA PRO A 96 -10.62 -4.00 -21.20
C PRO A 96 -11.55 -4.49 -20.07
N SER A 97 -11.04 -5.25 -19.10
CA SER A 97 -11.78 -5.69 -17.93
C SER A 97 -11.02 -5.33 -16.65
N THR A 98 -11.51 -4.32 -15.94
CA THR A 98 -11.15 -4.10 -14.53
C THR A 98 -12.13 -4.88 -13.66
N THR A 99 -11.63 -5.80 -12.84
CA THR A 99 -12.44 -6.54 -11.88
C THR A 99 -12.30 -5.88 -10.51
N PHE A 100 -13.43 -5.55 -9.89
CA PHE A 100 -13.47 -5.04 -8.52
C PHE A 100 -13.74 -6.19 -7.56
N VAL A 101 -13.01 -6.20 -6.45
CA VAL A 101 -13.19 -7.15 -5.34
C VAL A 101 -13.43 -6.37 -4.06
N GLY A 102 -14.29 -6.89 -3.19
CA GLY A 102 -14.53 -6.31 -1.87
C GLY A 102 -13.31 -6.43 -0.98
N LEU A 103 -13.10 -5.44 -0.11
CA LEU A 103 -12.08 -5.51 0.93
C LEU A 103 -12.58 -6.35 2.11
N THR A 104 -11.72 -7.19 2.65
CA THR A 104 -12.01 -8.08 3.78
C THR A 104 -11.81 -7.37 5.10
N ASP A 105 -12.80 -7.46 6.01
CA ASP A 105 -12.75 -7.00 7.40
C ASP A 105 -12.26 -5.57 7.63
N ILE A 106 -12.55 -4.64 6.70
CA ILE A 106 -12.05 -3.25 6.78
C ILE A 106 -12.39 -2.53 8.10
N ALA A 107 -13.54 -2.86 8.70
CA ALA A 107 -13.96 -2.29 9.97
C ALA A 107 -13.06 -2.70 11.15
N GLU A 108 -12.54 -3.92 11.12
CA GLU A 108 -11.65 -4.46 12.16
C GLU A 108 -10.17 -4.20 11.83
N ARG A 109 -9.85 -4.22 10.53
CA ARG A 109 -8.51 -4.20 9.98
C ARG A 109 -8.47 -3.27 8.77
N PRO A 110 -8.23 -1.96 8.96
CA PRO A 110 -8.21 -0.98 7.88
C PRO A 110 -6.94 -1.14 7.03
N MET A 111 -6.95 -2.17 6.19
CA MET A 111 -5.86 -2.66 5.36
C MET A 111 -6.41 -3.12 4.01
N TRP A 112 -5.53 -3.16 3.01
CA TRP A 112 -5.88 -3.56 1.64
C TRP A 112 -5.94 -5.09 1.49
N PHE A 113 -6.72 -5.74 2.37
CA PHE A 113 -6.96 -7.18 2.33
C PHE A 113 -8.10 -7.50 1.38
N ILE A 114 -7.93 -8.58 0.64
CA ILE A 114 -8.96 -9.18 -0.22
C ILE A 114 -9.05 -10.67 0.04
N ASP A 115 -10.22 -11.25 -0.15
CA ASP A 115 -10.39 -12.70 -0.14
C ASP A 115 -9.91 -13.29 -1.46
N VAL A 116 -9.11 -14.34 -1.38
CA VAL A 116 -8.57 -15.06 -2.53
C VAL A 116 -8.87 -16.55 -2.43
N LEU A 117 -9.27 -17.12 -3.56
CA LEU A 117 -9.41 -18.55 -3.71
C LEU A 117 -8.05 -19.15 -4.10
N MET A 118 -7.48 -19.96 -3.21
CA MET A 118 -6.20 -20.64 -3.48
C MET A 118 -6.45 -21.91 -4.32
N PRO A 119 -5.92 -21.99 -5.57
CA PRO A 119 -6.35 -22.98 -6.56
C PRO A 119 -6.03 -24.44 -6.23
N ARG A 120 -5.20 -24.72 -5.23
CA ARG A 120 -4.78 -26.10 -4.88
C ARG A 120 -5.30 -26.61 -3.53
N GLN A 121 -6.04 -25.81 -2.77
CA GLN A 121 -6.50 -26.21 -1.44
C GLN A 121 -7.99 -25.98 -1.19
N PHE A 122 -8.73 -25.35 -2.12
CA PHE A 122 -10.14 -24.97 -1.92
C PHE A 122 -10.40 -24.30 -0.56
N CYS A 123 -9.37 -23.61 -0.03
CA CYS A 123 -9.46 -22.87 1.20
C CYS A 123 -9.58 -21.38 0.86
N ASN A 124 -10.46 -20.70 1.59
CA ASN A 124 -10.52 -19.25 1.56
C ASN A 124 -9.26 -18.74 2.26
N GLY A 125 -8.47 -17.93 1.54
CA GLY A 125 -7.35 -17.20 2.09
C GLY A 125 -7.59 -15.69 1.98
N SER A 126 -6.77 -14.91 2.66
CA SER A 126 -6.74 -13.45 2.48
C SER A 126 -5.38 -13.04 1.93
N ALA A 127 -5.37 -12.08 1.00
CA ALA A 127 -4.16 -11.50 0.42
C ALA A 127 -4.09 -10.00 0.72
N LEU A 128 -2.91 -9.51 1.09
CA LEU A 128 -2.63 -8.08 1.25
C LEU A 128 -1.97 -7.55 -0.02
N ILE A 129 -2.49 -6.44 -0.54
CA ILE A 129 -1.79 -5.68 -1.58
C ILE A 129 -0.71 -4.81 -0.91
N ASP A 130 0.54 -5.26 -0.94
CA ASP A 130 1.69 -4.61 -0.28
C ASP A 130 2.74 -4.16 -1.32
N THR A 131 2.77 -2.85 -1.60
CA THR A 131 3.74 -2.25 -2.55
C THR A 131 5.15 -2.09 -1.97
N ALA A 132 5.34 -2.31 -0.66
CA ALA A 132 6.66 -2.31 -0.03
C ALA A 132 7.43 -3.61 -0.29
N ARG A 133 6.75 -4.68 -0.73
CA ARG A 133 7.35 -5.97 -1.06
C ARG A 133 7.57 -6.10 -2.57
N SER A 134 8.73 -6.64 -2.94
CA SER A 134 9.07 -6.93 -4.34
C SER A 134 8.69 -8.35 -4.78
N ASN A 135 8.27 -9.19 -3.82
CA ASN A 135 7.94 -10.59 -4.00
C ASN A 135 6.62 -10.97 -3.33
N LEU A 136 6.02 -12.06 -3.81
CA LEU A 136 4.88 -12.69 -3.15
C LEU A 136 5.38 -13.40 -1.89
N ALA A 137 4.82 -13.04 -0.73
CA ALA A 137 5.06 -13.74 0.52
C ALA A 137 3.91 -14.71 0.80
N LEU A 138 4.25 -15.95 1.16
CA LEU A 138 3.31 -17.01 1.50
C LEU A 138 3.58 -17.49 2.93
N PRO A 139 2.55 -17.94 3.69
CA PRO A 139 2.76 -18.62 4.95
C PRO A 139 3.68 -19.84 4.79
N GLU A 140 4.53 -20.13 5.77
CA GLU A 140 5.48 -21.25 5.70
C GLU A 140 4.79 -22.59 5.44
N LEU A 141 3.62 -22.81 6.04
CA LEU A 141 2.80 -24.02 5.83
C LEU A 141 2.30 -24.17 4.38
N SER A 142 2.26 -23.08 3.60
CA SER A 142 1.88 -23.10 2.19
C SER A 142 3.08 -23.37 1.27
N LEU A 143 4.30 -23.05 1.67
CA LEU A 143 5.49 -23.20 0.81
C LEU A 143 5.85 -24.67 0.56
N SER A 144 5.70 -25.54 1.56
CA SER A 144 5.91 -26.99 1.41
C SER A 144 4.86 -27.63 0.50
N ALA A 145 3.61 -27.15 0.54
CA ALA A 145 2.53 -27.59 -0.36
C ALA A 145 2.67 -27.07 -1.81
N VAL A 146 3.58 -26.11 -2.04
CA VAL A 146 3.81 -25.40 -3.30
C VAL A 146 5.05 -25.91 -4.06
N GLN A 147 5.71 -26.99 -3.59
CA GLN A 147 6.88 -27.62 -4.24
C GLN A 147 6.63 -28.26 -5.63
N GLY A 148 5.48 -28.00 -6.26
CA GLY A 148 5.16 -28.40 -7.64
C GLY A 148 4.53 -27.29 -8.48
N LEU A 149 4.78 -26.01 -8.15
CA LEU A 149 4.30 -24.86 -8.94
C LEU A 149 5.41 -24.34 -9.84
N ASP A 150 5.21 -24.51 -11.15
CA ASP A 150 5.91 -23.71 -12.16
C ASP A 150 5.54 -22.24 -11.92
N THR A 151 6.48 -21.49 -11.33
CA THR A 151 6.32 -20.08 -10.95
C THR A 151 5.96 -19.17 -12.12
N ARG A 152 6.12 -19.63 -13.37
CA ARG A 152 5.71 -18.91 -14.58
C ARG A 152 4.19 -18.80 -14.75
N ARG A 153 3.39 -19.63 -14.09
CA ARG A 153 1.91 -19.66 -14.23
C ARG A 153 1.14 -18.76 -13.26
N LEU A 154 1.76 -18.26 -12.18
CA LEU A 154 1.11 -17.40 -11.18
C LEU A 154 1.04 -15.91 -11.59
N LEU A 155 1.64 -15.55 -12.72
CA LEU A 155 1.72 -14.17 -13.22
C LEU A 155 1.04 -13.97 -14.58
N ARG A 156 0.07 -14.82 -14.94
CA ARG A 156 -0.85 -14.56 -16.05
C ARG A 156 -2.21 -14.15 -15.53
#